data_AF-A0A4Y7RUI4-F1
#
_entry.id   AF-A0A4Y7RUI4-F1
#
_cell.length_a   1.000
_cell.length_b   1.000
_cell.length_c   1.000
_cell.angle_alpha   90.00
_cell.angle_beta   90.00
_cell.angle_gamma   90.00
#
_symmetry.space_group_name_H-M   'P 1'
#
loop_
_entity.id
_entity.type
_entity.pdbx_description
1 polymer ?
#
loop_
_entity_poly.entity_id
_entity_poly.type
_entity_poly.pdbx_seq_one_letter_code
_entity_poly.pdbx_strand_id
1 'polypeptide(L)'
;MPPRTAVSRQTQSQSQTQTQRSARSEVRPARPPPKQKQPPVKRKNAPKGSQQAPAKKRRQSRCARQLQILSEEEEEQSDGQEEEGYEDEAPPEDNGQQQPQPFEDEMGRRGYVSLSAYFSGNLTLQVHICAVYSPDLTPNSGTEPTDPYKCVVQHIMRAIHMNISFVTVVYVSNRIQKKKFVDLESRKKLTEEEHICEPVRTRKEGGEIFAARLPEYEEDIEDLATNRHLRDFGHALDQAAGVARGWDLGGLKIRGAVYVNRICGPWLKENFPGQEGIDLEEEKAYGRGPRHPLTLVLIAPPRLCKDIVKDYNSIRNKVISGKLPLTGEEFPMFLYRDMDYDPDDPEYQLCISELLFTFWRHLFTAPSSTKAQIPGEASKKPVGQVALNKRTEVPPGSICYTTIVVWWTICELMNWKHTNGFDRDKFYDSLLDLFSDVDDPWVKDTLARWNHYCYLSNHILNK
;
A
#
# COMPACT_ATOMS: atom_id res chain seq x y z
N MET A 1 -54.77 50.23 6.08
CA MET A 1 -55.40 50.71 7.32
C MET A 1 -54.67 50.10 8.52
N PRO A 2 -54.47 50.85 9.61
CA PRO A 2 -53.33 50.79 10.55
C PRO A 2 -53.79 50.30 11.96
N PRO A 3 -53.08 50.50 13.10
CA PRO A 3 -51.77 51.15 13.39
C PRO A 3 -50.79 50.25 14.21
N ARG A 4 -49.48 50.47 14.40
CA ARG A 4 -48.60 51.62 14.76
C ARG A 4 -48.89 52.30 16.11
N THR A 5 -48.16 51.90 17.16
CA THR A 5 -47.78 52.82 18.24
C THR A 5 -46.41 52.46 18.82
N ALA A 6 -45.59 53.49 18.95
CA ALA A 6 -44.24 53.50 19.48
C ALA A 6 -44.23 54.15 20.88
N VAL A 7 -43.29 53.76 21.74
CA VAL A 7 -42.72 54.56 22.85
C VAL A 7 -41.28 54.04 23.02
N SER A 8 -40.24 54.74 22.55
CA SER A 8 -39.55 55.92 23.11
C SER A 8 -38.64 55.63 24.32
N ARG A 9 -37.43 56.19 24.20
CA ARG A 9 -36.20 56.09 24.99
C ARG A 9 -36.27 56.79 26.36
N GLN A 10 -35.44 56.33 27.30
CA GLN A 10 -34.59 57.11 28.24
C GLN A 10 -33.64 56.12 28.94
N THR A 11 -32.32 56.04 28.66
CA THR A 11 -31.16 56.83 29.17
C THR A 11 -31.12 57.12 30.67
N GLN A 12 -30.22 56.44 31.39
CA GLN A 12 -29.28 56.93 32.43
C GLN A 12 -28.54 55.70 33.03
N SER A 13 -27.25 55.48 32.75
CA SER A 13 -26.05 56.04 33.38
C SER A 13 -25.54 55.26 34.61
N GLN A 14 -24.40 54.61 34.42
CA GLN A 14 -23.22 54.52 35.29
C GLN A 14 -23.37 54.16 36.78
N SER A 15 -22.73 53.05 37.17
CA SER A 15 -21.64 53.11 38.15
C SER A 15 -20.77 51.85 38.10
N GLN A 16 -19.48 52.10 37.92
CA GLN A 16 -18.38 51.15 37.94
C GLN A 16 -18.15 50.64 39.38
N THR A 17 -17.73 49.37 39.51
CA THR A 17 -16.92 48.98 40.67
C THR A 17 -15.73 48.16 40.18
N GLN A 18 -14.54 48.70 40.44
CA GLN A 18 -13.23 48.12 40.19
C GLN A 18 -13.04 46.85 41.03
N THR A 19 -12.49 45.80 40.41
CA THR A 19 -11.73 44.78 41.16
C THR A 19 -10.30 44.77 40.64
N GLN A 20 -9.40 45.10 41.56
CA GLN A 20 -7.98 45.34 41.35
C GLN A 20 -7.23 44.06 40.99
N ARG A 21 -6.39 44.14 39.96
CA ARG A 21 -5.31 43.19 39.67
C ARG A 21 -4.13 43.48 40.59
N SER A 22 -3.78 42.52 41.45
CA SER A 22 -2.50 42.55 42.18
C SER A 22 -1.45 41.78 41.40
N ALA A 23 -0.38 42.48 41.04
CA ALA A 23 0.83 41.93 40.43
C ALA A 23 1.57 41.05 41.45
N ARG A 24 1.97 39.84 41.02
CA ARG A 24 2.98 39.04 41.71
C ARG A 24 4.12 38.79 40.74
N SER A 25 5.27 39.36 41.04
CA SER A 25 6.53 39.20 40.34
C SER A 25 7.07 37.78 40.56
N GLU A 26 7.13 36.97 39.50
CA GLU A 26 7.91 35.73 39.53
C GLU A 26 9.27 35.94 38.88
N VAL A 27 10.29 35.75 39.71
CA VAL A 27 11.71 35.76 39.42
C VAL A 27 12.03 34.56 38.52
N ARG A 28 12.53 34.81 37.31
CA ARG A 28 13.06 33.76 36.42
C ARG A 28 14.31 33.12 37.05
N PRO A 29 14.38 31.78 37.19
CA PRO A 29 15.64 31.13 37.55
C PRO A 29 16.59 31.08 36.34
N ALA A 30 17.86 31.38 36.62
CA ALA A 30 18.95 31.42 35.65
C ALA A 30 19.21 30.06 35.00
N ARG A 31 19.50 30.09 33.70
CA ARG A 31 19.83 28.94 32.85
C ARG A 31 21.21 28.37 33.27
N PRO A 32 21.36 27.07 33.54
CA PRO A 32 22.67 26.49 33.84
C PRO A 32 23.56 26.49 32.59
N PRO A 33 24.90 26.68 32.76
CA PRO A 33 25.83 26.71 31.64
C PRO A 33 26.02 25.32 31.00
N PRO A 34 26.37 25.27 29.70
CA PRO A 34 26.49 24.03 28.95
C PRO A 34 27.66 23.18 29.44
N LYS A 35 27.39 21.89 29.74
CA LYS A 35 28.42 20.91 30.08
C LYS A 35 29.34 20.66 28.88
N GLN A 36 30.63 20.93 29.07
CA GLN A 36 31.69 20.62 28.12
C GLN A 36 31.78 19.12 27.87
N LYS A 37 31.90 18.74 26.59
CA LYS A 37 32.13 17.37 26.14
C LYS A 37 33.50 16.89 26.63
N GLN A 38 33.52 15.84 27.46
CA GLN A 38 34.74 15.11 27.74
C GLN A 38 35.09 14.21 26.53
N PRO A 39 36.36 14.17 26.08
CA PRO A 39 36.79 13.29 25.00
C PRO A 39 36.88 11.82 25.49
N PRO A 40 36.71 10.84 24.60
CA PRO A 40 36.76 9.43 24.97
C PRO A 40 38.19 9.02 25.38
N VAL A 41 38.30 8.45 26.59
CA VAL A 41 39.52 7.88 27.16
C VAL A 41 39.91 6.63 26.36
N LYS A 42 41.11 6.66 25.78
CA LYS A 42 41.81 5.49 25.23
C LYS A 42 42.21 4.55 26.37
N ARG A 43 41.72 3.31 26.37
CA ARG A 43 42.35 2.22 27.16
C ARG A 43 43.15 1.30 26.23
N LYS A 44 44.42 1.14 26.58
CA LYS A 44 45.42 0.25 25.96
C LYS A 44 45.23 -1.20 26.45
N ASN A 45 45.66 -2.11 25.58
CA ASN A 45 45.94 -3.56 25.72
C ASN A 45 46.70 -3.91 27.03
N ALA A 46 46.78 -5.13 27.60
CA ALA A 46 46.64 -6.55 27.20
C ALA A 46 46.57 -7.40 28.54
N PRO A 47 46.72 -8.75 28.65
CA PRO A 47 47.21 -9.76 27.70
C PRO A 47 46.40 -11.08 27.60
N LYS A 48 46.90 -11.88 26.64
CA LYS A 48 46.46 -13.20 26.16
C LYS A 48 46.59 -14.32 27.19
N GLY A 49 45.64 -15.26 27.14
CA GLY A 49 45.76 -16.63 27.63
C GLY A 49 45.05 -17.59 26.67
N SER A 50 45.85 -18.43 26.01
CA SER A 50 45.56 -19.67 25.26
C SER A 50 44.42 -20.52 25.85
N GLN A 51 43.68 -21.39 25.14
CA GLN A 51 43.96 -22.22 23.97
C GLN A 51 42.67 -22.96 23.55
N GLN A 52 42.71 -23.60 22.37
CA GLN A 52 41.82 -24.65 21.82
C GLN A 52 40.66 -24.24 20.89
N ALA A 53 40.91 -24.49 19.60
CA ALA A 53 39.92 -24.68 18.55
C ALA A 53 39.21 -26.03 18.72
N PRO A 54 37.96 -26.15 18.21
CA PRO A 54 37.77 -27.24 17.23
C PRO A 54 36.86 -26.90 16.05
N ALA A 55 37.22 -27.53 14.93
CA ALA A 55 36.39 -28.18 13.91
C ALA A 55 35.11 -27.48 13.38
N LYS A 56 35.18 -27.19 12.08
CA LYS A 56 34.04 -27.03 11.16
C LYS A 56 33.00 -28.15 11.38
N LYS A 57 31.78 -27.79 11.79
CA LYS A 57 30.58 -28.60 11.55
C LYS A 57 29.57 -27.79 10.75
N ARG A 58 29.26 -28.33 9.56
CA ARG A 58 28.14 -27.99 8.68
C ARG A 58 26.86 -27.83 9.51
N ARG A 59 26.22 -26.67 9.37
CA ARG A 59 24.88 -26.40 9.89
C ARG A 59 23.89 -27.03 8.90
N GLN A 60 23.55 -28.30 9.10
CA GLN A 60 22.38 -28.90 8.45
C GLN A 60 21.12 -28.22 8.98
N SER A 61 20.23 -27.83 8.07
CA SER A 61 19.00 -27.10 8.36
C SER A 61 18.00 -27.99 9.12
N ARG A 62 17.23 -27.36 10.00
CA ARG A 62 16.10 -27.95 10.75
C ARG A 62 14.94 -28.48 9.88
N CYS A 63 15.09 -28.50 8.54
CA CYS A 63 14.09 -29.02 7.62
C CYS A 63 14.15 -30.56 7.47
N ALA A 64 15.28 -31.19 7.81
CA ALA A 64 15.48 -32.64 7.62
C ALA A 64 14.98 -33.52 8.77
N ARG A 65 14.34 -32.95 9.81
CA ARG A 65 13.79 -33.72 10.95
C ARG A 65 12.27 -33.81 10.98
N GLN A 66 11.58 -33.09 10.08
CA GLN A 66 10.12 -33.09 9.99
C GLN A 66 9.59 -34.09 8.93
N LEU A 67 10.45 -34.55 8.02
CA LEU A 67 10.09 -35.50 6.95
C LEU A 67 10.29 -36.98 7.33
N GLN A 68 10.76 -37.26 8.54
CA GLN A 68 10.93 -38.63 9.05
C GLN A 68 9.84 -39.04 10.06
N ILE A 69 8.90 -38.12 10.34
CA ILE A 69 7.76 -38.36 11.25
C ILE A 69 6.45 -38.50 10.47
N LEU A 70 6.45 -38.18 9.16
CA LEU A 70 5.28 -38.31 8.28
C LEU A 70 5.31 -39.56 7.38
N SER A 71 6.26 -40.48 7.60
CA SER A 71 6.40 -41.71 6.83
C SER A 71 6.11 -42.99 7.64
N GLU A 72 5.63 -42.86 8.88
CA GLU A 72 5.33 -44.01 9.77
C GLU A 72 3.84 -44.06 10.20
N GLU A 73 2.94 -43.26 9.59
CA GLU A 73 1.49 -43.26 9.92
C GLU A 73 0.57 -43.62 8.74
N GLU A 74 1.07 -44.20 7.65
CA GLU A 74 0.24 -44.74 6.55
C GLU A 74 0.47 -46.25 6.30
N GLU A 75 0.73 -47.02 7.35
CA GLU A 75 0.54 -48.48 7.34
C GLU A 75 -0.56 -48.86 8.34
N GLU A 76 -1.82 -48.77 7.92
CA GLU A 76 -2.87 -49.71 8.31
C GLU A 76 -4.17 -49.44 7.49
N GLN A 77 -4.67 -50.51 6.87
CA GLN A 77 -6.00 -50.68 6.23
C GLN A 77 -6.21 -50.16 4.79
N SER A 78 -6.10 -51.05 3.80
CA SER A 78 -7.32 -51.67 3.22
C SER A 78 -6.98 -52.78 2.22
N ASP A 79 -7.75 -53.87 2.33
CA ASP A 79 -7.74 -55.10 1.55
C ASP A 79 -7.96 -54.93 0.03
N GLY A 80 -7.62 -56.00 -0.70
CA GLY A 80 -7.46 -56.05 -2.14
C GLY A 80 -8.72 -55.97 -3.00
N GLN A 81 -8.48 -55.73 -4.29
CA GLN A 81 -9.18 -56.36 -5.42
C GLN A 81 -8.34 -56.21 -6.71
N GLU A 82 -8.48 -57.19 -7.59
CA GLU A 82 -7.62 -57.58 -8.71
C GLU A 82 -7.92 -56.83 -10.05
N GLU A 83 -6.99 -57.00 -11.01
CA GLU A 83 -7.11 -56.88 -12.49
C GLU A 83 -7.34 -55.47 -13.09
N GLU A 84 -6.86 -55.05 -14.28
CA GLU A 84 -6.42 -55.70 -15.53
C GLU A 84 -5.61 -54.63 -16.35
N GLY A 85 -4.79 -55.04 -17.32
CA GLY A 85 -3.78 -54.19 -18.00
C GLY A 85 -4.24 -53.32 -19.19
N TYR A 86 -3.32 -52.52 -19.74
CA TYR A 86 -3.17 -52.23 -21.18
C TYR A 86 -1.88 -51.43 -21.50
N GLU A 87 -1.41 -51.58 -22.72
CA GLU A 87 -0.06 -51.34 -23.27
C GLU A 87 0.32 -49.87 -23.61
N ASP A 88 1.62 -49.74 -23.93
CA ASP A 88 2.43 -48.65 -24.51
C ASP A 88 1.75 -47.58 -25.39
N GLU A 89 2.37 -46.39 -25.45
CA GLU A 89 2.98 -45.85 -26.69
C GLU A 89 3.84 -44.60 -26.37
N ALA A 90 5.11 -44.64 -26.78
CA ALA A 90 6.05 -43.51 -26.75
C ALA A 90 5.95 -42.70 -28.06
N PRO A 91 5.97 -41.35 -28.03
CA PRO A 91 5.98 -40.56 -29.25
C PRO A 91 7.41 -40.36 -29.81
N PRO A 92 7.52 -40.13 -31.14
CA PRO A 92 8.75 -40.31 -31.91
C PRO A 92 9.70 -39.12 -31.84
N GLU A 93 11.00 -39.43 -31.92
CA GLU A 93 12.05 -38.51 -32.35
C GLU A 93 12.03 -38.40 -33.88
N ASP A 94 12.03 -37.18 -34.45
CA ASP A 94 12.89 -36.94 -35.63
C ASP A 94 13.20 -35.46 -35.95
N ASN A 95 14.51 -35.24 -36.11
CA ASN A 95 15.27 -34.43 -37.07
C ASN A 95 14.92 -32.97 -37.42
N GLY A 96 15.96 -32.12 -37.27
CA GLY A 96 16.11 -30.92 -38.10
C GLY A 96 16.98 -29.79 -37.53
N GLN A 97 18.13 -30.07 -36.92
CA GLN A 97 19.06 -29.01 -36.50
C GLN A 97 19.81 -28.42 -37.71
N GLN A 98 19.41 -27.25 -38.17
CA GLN A 98 20.30 -26.33 -38.90
C GLN A 98 20.85 -25.31 -37.89
N GLN A 99 22.17 -25.32 -37.69
CA GLN A 99 22.86 -24.30 -36.91
C GLN A 99 22.88 -22.97 -37.69
N PRO A 100 22.43 -21.83 -37.12
CA PRO A 100 22.63 -20.54 -37.74
C PRO A 100 24.05 -20.03 -37.51
N GLN A 101 24.71 -19.60 -38.60
CA GLN A 101 25.97 -18.87 -38.58
C GLN A 101 25.73 -17.38 -38.28
N PRO A 102 26.64 -16.67 -37.60
CA PRO A 102 26.50 -15.24 -37.33
C PRO A 102 26.75 -14.41 -38.59
N PHE A 103 26.03 -13.29 -38.74
CA PHE A 103 26.39 -12.20 -39.66
C PHE A 103 26.63 -10.92 -38.85
N GLU A 104 27.70 -10.20 -39.17
CA GLU A 104 28.05 -8.90 -38.60
C GLU A 104 27.77 -7.81 -39.64
N ASP A 105 27.04 -6.77 -39.27
CA ASP A 105 26.94 -5.56 -40.10
C ASP A 105 28.15 -4.64 -39.89
N GLU A 106 28.39 -3.74 -40.85
CA GLU A 106 29.56 -2.85 -40.89
C GLU A 106 29.63 -1.83 -39.73
N MET A 107 28.70 -1.86 -38.77
CA MET A 107 28.73 -1.04 -37.55
C MET A 107 28.81 -1.85 -36.26
N GLY A 108 28.93 -3.18 -36.32
CA GLY A 108 29.21 -4.03 -35.16
C GLY A 108 28.10 -4.05 -34.10
N ARG A 109 26.84 -3.76 -34.45
CA ARG A 109 25.71 -3.81 -33.50
C ARG A 109 25.10 -5.20 -33.48
N ARG A 110 25.18 -5.90 -32.34
CA ARG A 110 24.41 -7.13 -32.10
C ARG A 110 23.10 -6.79 -31.42
N GLY A 111 21.99 -6.98 -32.14
CA GLY A 111 20.65 -7.05 -31.57
C GLY A 111 19.87 -8.16 -32.27
N TYR A 112 19.35 -9.12 -31.51
CA TYR A 112 18.42 -10.14 -32.00
C TYR A 112 17.05 -9.89 -31.36
N VAL A 113 16.01 -9.74 -32.18
CA VAL A 113 14.64 -10.08 -31.80
C VAL A 113 14.42 -11.51 -32.27
N SER A 114 14.26 -12.45 -31.33
CA SER A 114 13.88 -13.82 -31.64
C SER A 114 12.57 -14.12 -30.94
N LEU A 115 11.45 -14.03 -31.68
CA LEU A 115 10.23 -14.74 -31.33
C LEU A 115 10.40 -16.21 -31.74
N SER A 116 10.63 -17.09 -30.77
CA SER A 116 10.35 -18.51 -30.92
C SER A 116 9.60 -19.00 -29.69
N ALA A 117 8.32 -19.29 -29.89
CA ALA A 117 7.48 -20.02 -28.94
C ALA A 117 7.46 -21.50 -29.37
N TYR A 118 7.63 -22.42 -28.41
CA TYR A 118 7.13 -23.78 -28.56
C TYR A 118 6.40 -24.22 -27.29
N PHE A 119 5.22 -24.81 -27.52
CA PHE A 119 4.29 -25.35 -26.53
C PHE A 119 4.81 -26.66 -25.94
N SER A 120 4.90 -26.73 -24.61
CA SER A 120 4.50 -27.88 -23.79
C SER A 120 4.82 -27.56 -22.33
N GLY A 121 3.80 -27.48 -21.47
CA GLY A 121 3.87 -27.58 -20.00
C GLY A 121 4.93 -26.75 -19.27
N ASN A 122 4.49 -25.75 -18.48
CA ASN A 122 5.32 -24.88 -17.63
C ASN A 122 6.27 -23.93 -18.36
N LEU A 123 5.80 -22.73 -18.76
CA LEU A 123 6.75 -21.62 -18.95
C LEU A 123 6.13 -20.23 -18.78
N THR A 124 6.74 -19.52 -17.85
CA THR A 124 6.73 -18.07 -17.65
C THR A 124 7.02 -17.38 -18.97
N LEU A 125 6.11 -16.52 -19.44
CA LEU A 125 6.37 -15.58 -20.52
C LEU A 125 7.35 -14.52 -20.00
N GLN A 126 8.65 -14.81 -20.04
CA GLN A 126 9.68 -13.79 -19.90
C GLN A 126 9.68 -12.99 -21.21
N VAL A 127 8.77 -12.02 -21.29
CA VAL A 127 8.94 -10.89 -22.20
C VAL A 127 10.17 -10.15 -21.68
N HIS A 128 11.35 -10.52 -22.19
CA HIS A 128 12.49 -9.63 -22.15
C HIS A 128 12.12 -8.42 -23.00
N ILE A 129 11.58 -7.39 -22.36
CA ILE A 129 11.66 -6.03 -22.87
C ILE A 129 13.16 -5.75 -22.93
N CYS A 130 13.76 -6.02 -24.09
CA CYS A 130 15.18 -5.81 -24.31
C CYS A 130 15.47 -4.33 -24.07
N ALA A 131 16.39 -4.12 -23.14
CA ALA A 131 17.05 -2.87 -22.84
C ALA A 131 17.27 -1.98 -24.07
N VAL A 132 16.49 -0.91 -24.18
CA VAL A 132 16.99 0.36 -24.69
C VAL A 132 17.48 1.13 -23.46
N TYR A 133 18.62 0.71 -22.91
CA TYR A 133 19.33 1.49 -21.89
C TYR A 133 20.49 2.24 -22.53
N SER A 134 20.39 3.56 -22.42
CA SER A 134 21.48 4.51 -22.65
C SER A 134 22.70 4.13 -21.79
N PRO A 135 23.93 4.13 -22.33
CA PRO A 135 25.14 3.62 -21.67
C PRO A 135 25.61 4.42 -20.43
N ASP A 136 24.95 5.52 -20.06
CA ASP A 136 25.44 6.43 -19.01
C ASP A 136 24.96 6.12 -17.57
N LEU A 137 24.13 5.08 -17.37
CA LEU A 137 23.72 4.65 -16.04
C LEU A 137 24.59 3.49 -15.54
N THR A 138 25.73 3.83 -14.94
CA THR A 138 26.61 2.83 -14.30
C THR A 138 25.87 1.99 -13.24
N PRO A 139 25.96 0.66 -13.30
CA PRO A 139 25.29 -0.24 -12.37
C PRO A 139 26.13 -0.38 -11.09
N ASN A 140 25.86 0.47 -10.11
CA ASN A 140 26.52 0.41 -8.80
C ASN A 140 25.52 0.12 -7.67
N SER A 141 24.82 -1.01 -7.77
CA SER A 141 24.22 -1.75 -6.65
C SER A 141 23.61 -3.02 -7.22
N GLY A 142 23.86 -4.20 -6.64
CA GLY A 142 23.43 -5.52 -7.14
C GLY A 142 21.91 -5.76 -7.15
N THR A 143 21.16 -4.90 -7.80
CA THR A 143 19.75 -5.03 -8.15
C THR A 143 19.69 -5.01 -9.67
N GLU A 144 19.09 -6.04 -10.28
CA GLU A 144 18.76 -6.02 -11.71
C GLU A 144 18.09 -4.68 -12.07
N PRO A 145 18.39 -4.10 -13.24
CA PRO A 145 17.69 -2.91 -13.71
C PRO A 145 16.19 -3.17 -13.65
N THR A 146 15.48 -2.41 -12.81
CA THR A 146 14.05 -2.62 -12.67
C THR A 146 13.40 -2.13 -13.95
N ASP A 147 12.76 -3.05 -14.67
CA ASP A 147 11.93 -2.77 -15.84
C ASP A 147 11.08 -1.51 -15.59
N PRO A 148 11.24 -0.46 -16.44
CA PRO A 148 10.63 0.84 -16.18
C PRO A 148 9.10 0.77 -16.26
N TYR A 149 8.53 -0.16 -17.03
CA TYR A 149 7.09 -0.42 -17.04
C TYR A 149 6.62 -0.95 -15.69
N LYS A 150 7.36 -1.90 -15.10
CA LYS A 150 7.04 -2.41 -13.76
C LYS A 150 7.07 -1.30 -12.72
N CYS A 151 8.01 -0.35 -12.81
CA CYS A 151 8.05 0.81 -11.90
C CYS A 151 6.82 1.69 -12.03
N VAL A 152 6.36 1.96 -13.26
CA VAL A 152 5.19 2.81 -13.52
C VAL A 152 3.89 2.11 -13.08
N VAL A 153 3.73 0.82 -13.42
CA VAL A 153 2.61 -0.02 -12.97
C VAL A 153 2.46 -0.01 -11.46
N GLN A 154 3.59 -0.26 -10.78
CA GLN A 154 3.69 -0.25 -9.33
C GLN A 154 3.23 1.06 -8.70
N HIS A 155 3.50 2.16 -9.37
CA HIS A 155 3.08 3.49 -8.93
C HIS A 155 1.59 3.70 -9.18
N ILE A 156 1.11 3.44 -10.40
CA ILE A 156 -0.29 3.66 -10.80
C ILE A 156 -1.24 2.86 -9.89
N MET A 157 -0.97 1.58 -9.66
CA MET A 157 -1.79 0.74 -8.79
C MET A 157 -1.91 1.31 -7.36
N ARG A 158 -0.82 1.87 -6.83
CA ARG A 158 -0.80 2.40 -5.47
C ARG A 158 -1.35 3.82 -5.36
N ALA A 159 -1.19 4.64 -6.39
CA ALA A 159 -1.44 6.08 -6.33
C ALA A 159 -2.74 6.51 -6.99
N ILE A 160 -3.21 5.76 -7.98
CA ILE A 160 -4.38 6.10 -8.79
C ILE A 160 -5.56 5.22 -8.40
N HIS A 161 -5.47 3.91 -8.64
CA HIS A 161 -6.56 2.99 -8.35
C HIS A 161 -6.09 1.56 -8.13
N MET A 162 -6.47 0.95 -7.00
CA MET A 162 -5.94 -0.37 -6.60
C MET A 162 -6.38 -1.54 -7.51
N ASN A 163 -7.55 -1.39 -8.15
CA ASN A 163 -8.17 -2.38 -9.04
C ASN A 163 -8.03 -2.01 -10.52
N ILE A 164 -7.14 -1.08 -10.86
CA ILE A 164 -6.91 -0.72 -12.27
C ILE A 164 -6.46 -1.95 -13.07
N SER A 165 -7.08 -2.19 -14.22
CA SER A 165 -6.64 -3.22 -15.16
C SER A 165 -5.76 -2.59 -16.22
N PHE A 166 -4.51 -2.99 -16.25
CA PHE A 166 -3.53 -2.50 -17.21
C PHE A 166 -3.80 -2.99 -18.63
N VAL A 167 -4.46 -4.14 -18.80
CA VAL A 167 -5.07 -4.51 -20.09
C VAL A 167 -5.97 -3.38 -20.58
N THR A 168 -6.92 -2.93 -19.75
CA THR A 168 -7.84 -1.86 -20.16
C THR A 168 -7.14 -0.51 -20.36
N VAL A 169 -6.11 -0.20 -19.57
CA VAL A 169 -5.28 1.01 -19.74
C VAL A 169 -4.65 1.02 -21.13
N VAL A 170 -3.91 -0.03 -21.51
CA VAL A 170 -3.20 -0.05 -22.80
C VAL A 170 -4.18 -0.01 -23.99
N TYR A 171 -5.35 -0.64 -23.86
CA TYR A 171 -6.41 -0.54 -24.88
C TYR A 171 -6.99 0.87 -25.00
N VAL A 172 -7.24 1.55 -23.88
CA VAL A 172 -7.73 2.94 -23.88
C VAL A 172 -6.66 3.88 -24.46
N SER A 173 -5.39 3.76 -24.05
CA SER A 173 -4.27 4.54 -24.59
C SER A 173 -4.18 4.43 -26.12
N ASN A 174 -4.17 3.20 -26.66
CA ASN A 174 -4.13 2.96 -28.10
C ASN A 174 -5.34 3.55 -28.85
N ARG A 175 -6.53 3.55 -28.25
CA ARG A 175 -7.73 4.17 -28.87
C ARG A 175 -7.64 5.69 -28.90
N ILE A 176 -7.17 6.31 -27.81
CA ILE A 176 -6.98 7.75 -27.69
C ILE A 176 -5.95 8.23 -28.71
N GLN A 177 -4.79 7.57 -28.80
CA GLN A 177 -3.74 7.89 -29.80
C GLN A 177 -4.28 7.84 -31.23
N LYS A 178 -5.08 6.82 -31.54
CA LYS A 178 -5.68 6.66 -32.87
C LYS A 178 -6.88 7.58 -33.13
N LYS A 179 -7.27 8.42 -32.16
CA LYS A 179 -8.50 9.25 -32.17
C LYS A 179 -9.75 8.44 -32.55
N LYS A 180 -9.80 7.18 -32.09
CA LYS A 180 -10.87 6.22 -32.41
C LYS A 180 -11.89 6.20 -31.28
N PHE A 181 -12.71 7.24 -31.20
CA PHE A 181 -13.81 7.38 -30.24
C PHE A 181 -15.13 7.04 -30.94
N VAL A 182 -15.69 5.87 -30.63
CA VAL A 182 -16.94 5.39 -31.26
C VAL A 182 -17.82 4.79 -30.17
N ASP A 183 -19.09 5.18 -30.16
CA ASP A 183 -20.13 4.56 -29.34
C ASP A 183 -20.41 3.13 -29.83
N LEU A 184 -20.42 2.16 -28.93
CA LEU A 184 -20.50 0.74 -29.33
C LEU A 184 -21.90 0.33 -29.79
N GLU A 185 -22.95 0.96 -29.26
CA GLU A 185 -24.34 0.64 -29.59
C GLU A 185 -24.80 1.35 -30.87
N SER A 186 -24.57 2.66 -30.94
CA SER A 186 -25.00 3.50 -32.07
C SER A 186 -23.97 3.61 -33.20
N ARG A 187 -22.73 3.14 -32.98
CA ARG A 187 -21.58 3.29 -33.90
C ARG A 187 -21.26 4.74 -34.29
N LYS A 188 -21.78 5.72 -33.56
CA LYS A 188 -21.50 7.14 -33.80
C LYS A 188 -20.09 7.47 -33.32
N LYS A 189 -19.40 8.34 -34.06
CA LYS A 189 -18.17 8.97 -33.56
C LYS A 189 -18.53 9.85 -32.37
N LEU A 190 -17.81 9.66 -31.26
CA LEU A 190 -17.93 10.48 -30.06
C LEU A 190 -16.81 11.52 -30.05
N THR A 191 -17.00 12.64 -29.36
CA THR A 191 -15.85 13.45 -28.92
C THR A 191 -15.07 12.70 -27.84
N GLU A 192 -13.86 13.17 -27.55
CA GLU A 192 -13.06 12.63 -26.45
C GLU A 192 -13.79 12.82 -25.11
N GLU A 193 -14.40 13.99 -24.86
CA GLU A 193 -15.15 14.23 -23.62
C GLU A 193 -16.41 13.35 -23.51
N GLU A 194 -17.12 13.11 -24.62
CA GLU A 194 -18.31 12.25 -24.65
C GLU A 194 -17.99 10.77 -24.43
N HIS A 195 -16.75 10.34 -24.75
CA HIS A 195 -16.31 8.96 -24.55
C HIS A 195 -15.77 8.68 -23.14
N ILE A 196 -15.30 9.71 -22.42
CA ILE A 196 -14.72 9.55 -21.09
C ILE A 196 -15.84 9.46 -20.05
N CYS A 197 -16.37 8.24 -19.85
CA CYS A 197 -17.08 7.91 -18.61
C CYS A 197 -16.07 7.73 -17.45
N GLU A 198 -16.53 7.79 -16.20
CA GLU A 198 -15.68 7.64 -15.00
C GLU A 198 -14.69 6.46 -15.08
N PRO A 199 -15.12 5.23 -15.43
CA PRO A 199 -14.20 4.11 -15.60
C PRO A 199 -13.12 4.32 -16.67
N VAL A 200 -13.39 5.11 -17.71
CA VAL A 200 -12.44 5.43 -18.79
C VAL A 200 -11.47 6.53 -18.34
N ARG A 201 -11.89 7.44 -17.45
CA ARG A 201 -11.05 8.51 -16.91
C ARG A 201 -9.83 7.96 -16.18
N THR A 202 -10.01 7.03 -15.24
CA THR A 202 -8.90 6.40 -14.49
C THR A 202 -7.93 5.66 -15.43
N ARG A 203 -8.46 5.03 -16.49
CA ARG A 203 -7.64 4.31 -17.48
C ARG A 203 -6.84 5.25 -18.37
N LYS A 204 -7.47 6.36 -18.78
CA LYS A 204 -6.83 7.45 -19.51
C LYS A 204 -5.68 8.03 -18.69
N GLU A 205 -5.93 8.38 -17.43
CA GLU A 205 -4.91 8.91 -16.53
C GLU A 205 -3.72 7.92 -16.39
N GLY A 206 -4.01 6.62 -16.26
CA GLY A 206 -2.99 5.58 -16.27
C GLY A 206 -2.12 5.61 -17.55
N GLY A 207 -2.76 5.75 -18.72
CA GLY A 207 -2.08 5.89 -20.01
C GLY A 207 -1.24 7.16 -20.13
N GLU A 208 -1.76 8.29 -19.67
CA GLU A 208 -1.06 9.58 -19.63
C GLU A 208 0.18 9.51 -18.72
N ILE A 209 0.10 8.79 -17.59
CA ILE A 209 1.25 8.56 -16.71
C ILE A 209 2.31 7.69 -17.39
N PHE A 210 1.92 6.68 -18.16
CA PHE A 210 2.89 5.90 -18.96
C PHE A 210 3.58 6.80 -19.99
N ALA A 211 2.82 7.53 -20.81
CA ALA A 211 3.36 8.41 -21.83
C ALA A 211 4.29 9.49 -21.24
N ALA A 212 3.92 10.08 -20.10
CA ALA A 212 4.73 11.09 -19.44
C ALA A 212 6.05 10.55 -18.86
N ARG A 213 6.14 9.25 -18.58
CA ARG A 213 7.29 8.64 -17.89
C ARG A 213 8.17 7.77 -18.77
N LEU A 214 7.62 7.26 -19.86
CA LEU A 214 8.26 6.32 -20.77
C LEU A 214 8.16 6.92 -22.18
N PRO A 215 9.21 7.58 -22.68
CA PRO A 215 9.20 8.24 -23.99
C PRO A 215 8.82 7.32 -25.14
N GLU A 216 9.22 6.05 -25.06
CA GLU A 216 8.96 5.00 -26.04
C GLU A 216 7.51 4.46 -25.98
N TYR A 217 6.71 4.82 -24.95
CA TYR A 217 5.41 4.20 -24.71
C TYR A 217 4.44 4.31 -25.88
N GLU A 218 4.44 5.45 -26.57
CA GLU A 218 3.51 5.64 -27.68
C GLU A 218 3.86 4.74 -28.87
N GLU A 219 5.15 4.62 -29.18
CA GLU A 219 5.68 3.74 -30.22
C GLU A 219 5.48 2.26 -29.84
N ASP A 220 5.80 1.90 -28.58
CA ASP A 220 5.60 0.55 -28.05
C ASP A 220 4.14 0.10 -28.17
N ILE A 221 3.19 0.97 -27.81
CA ILE A 221 1.75 0.65 -27.89
C ILE A 221 1.29 0.50 -29.34
N GLU A 222 1.80 1.31 -30.26
CA GLU A 222 1.48 1.20 -31.69
C GLU A 222 2.02 -0.11 -32.30
N ASP A 223 3.27 -0.46 -32.00
CA ASP A 223 3.90 -1.70 -32.46
C ASP A 223 3.18 -2.93 -31.88
N LEU A 224 2.96 -2.96 -30.56
CA LEU A 224 2.25 -4.05 -29.88
C LEU A 224 0.81 -4.20 -30.38
N ALA A 225 0.14 -3.10 -30.73
CA ALA A 225 -1.19 -3.15 -31.33
C ALA A 225 -1.16 -3.73 -32.75
N THR A 226 -0.14 -3.36 -33.54
CA THR A 226 0.06 -3.87 -34.91
C THR A 226 0.35 -5.37 -34.91
N ASN A 227 1.18 -5.81 -33.96
CA ASN A 227 1.57 -7.21 -33.79
C ASN A 227 0.60 -8.04 -32.93
N ARG A 228 -0.58 -7.48 -32.58
CA ARG A 228 -1.63 -8.16 -31.78
C ARG A 228 -1.20 -8.63 -30.38
N HIS A 229 -0.15 -8.05 -29.81
CA HIS A 229 0.40 -8.39 -28.49
C HIS A 229 -0.06 -7.45 -27.36
N LEU A 230 -0.88 -6.44 -27.67
CA LEU A 230 -1.36 -5.45 -26.69
C LEU A 230 -2.04 -6.09 -25.46
N ARG A 231 -2.78 -7.19 -25.67
CA ARG A 231 -3.44 -7.93 -24.59
C ARG A 231 -2.43 -8.61 -23.67
N ASP A 232 -1.46 -9.31 -24.23
CA ASP A 232 -0.45 -10.07 -23.48
C ASP A 232 0.45 -9.12 -22.70
N PHE A 233 0.80 -7.99 -23.31
CA PHE A 233 1.51 -6.90 -22.63
C PHE A 233 0.71 -6.38 -21.43
N GLY A 234 -0.57 -6.05 -21.62
CA GLY A 234 -1.44 -5.64 -20.52
C GLY A 234 -1.54 -6.66 -19.39
N HIS A 235 -1.59 -7.97 -19.71
CA HIS A 235 -1.58 -9.04 -18.71
C HIS A 235 -0.25 -9.12 -17.95
N ALA A 236 0.89 -8.92 -18.62
CA ALA A 236 2.19 -8.85 -17.96
C ALA A 236 2.27 -7.66 -16.98
N LEU A 237 1.69 -6.52 -17.33
CA LEU A 237 1.57 -5.36 -16.43
C LEU A 237 0.65 -5.66 -15.23
N ASP A 238 -0.51 -6.30 -15.45
CA ASP A 238 -1.40 -6.74 -14.35
C ASP A 238 -0.68 -7.71 -13.39
N GLN A 239 0.13 -8.63 -13.92
CA GLN A 239 0.95 -9.54 -13.11
C GLN A 239 1.99 -8.77 -12.28
N ALA A 240 2.67 -7.78 -12.88
CA ALA A 240 3.64 -6.94 -12.18
C ALA A 240 2.98 -6.14 -11.04
N ALA A 241 1.77 -5.60 -11.26
CA ALA A 241 0.97 -4.96 -10.21
C ALA A 241 0.64 -5.95 -9.08
N GLY A 242 0.21 -7.16 -9.44
CA GLY A 242 -0.10 -8.23 -8.47
C GLY A 242 1.10 -8.62 -7.60
N VAL A 243 2.28 -8.78 -8.19
CA VAL A 243 3.54 -9.08 -7.46
C VAL A 243 3.87 -7.95 -6.47
N ALA A 244 3.77 -6.71 -6.93
CA ALA A 244 4.06 -5.54 -6.08
C ALA A 244 3.11 -5.43 -4.90
N ARG A 245 1.81 -5.67 -5.12
CA ARG A 245 0.83 -5.79 -4.04
C ARG A 245 1.23 -6.91 -3.07
N GLY A 246 1.63 -8.08 -3.59
CA GLY A 246 2.12 -9.20 -2.78
C GLY A 246 3.28 -8.81 -1.86
N TRP A 247 4.24 -8.02 -2.37
CA TRP A 247 5.35 -7.49 -1.56
C TRP A 247 4.88 -6.52 -0.47
N ASP A 248 3.94 -5.64 -0.77
CA ASP A 248 3.37 -4.70 0.21
C ASP A 248 2.70 -5.46 1.37
N LEU A 249 1.80 -6.38 1.03
CA LEU A 249 1.04 -7.17 2.02
C LEU A 249 1.96 -8.08 2.84
N GLY A 250 2.94 -8.71 2.19
CA GLY A 250 3.94 -9.54 2.86
C GLY A 250 4.83 -8.73 3.81
N GLY A 251 5.30 -7.56 3.38
CA GLY A 251 6.16 -6.67 4.16
C GLY A 251 5.48 -6.06 5.38
N LEU A 252 4.17 -5.82 5.29
CA LEU A 252 3.37 -5.22 6.36
C LEU A 252 2.65 -6.24 7.25
N LYS A 253 2.61 -7.54 6.89
CA LYS A 253 1.93 -8.55 7.71
C LYS A 253 2.37 -8.52 9.17
N ILE A 254 3.68 -8.57 9.46
CA ILE A 254 4.19 -8.53 10.84
C ILE A 254 4.54 -7.09 11.26
N ARG A 255 5.21 -6.32 10.41
CA ARG A 255 5.62 -4.94 10.75
C ARG A 255 4.43 -4.02 11.00
N GLY A 256 3.34 -4.20 10.26
CA GLY A 256 2.12 -3.45 10.48
C GLY A 256 1.46 -3.78 11.82
N ALA A 257 1.50 -5.04 12.29
CA ALA A 257 1.06 -5.39 13.64
C ALA A 257 1.95 -4.72 14.72
N VAL A 258 3.26 -4.63 14.49
CA VAL A 258 4.17 -3.82 15.35
C VAL A 258 3.73 -2.36 15.40
N TYR A 259 3.35 -1.77 14.27
CA TYR A 259 2.86 -0.39 14.22
C TYR A 259 1.54 -0.22 14.98
N VAL A 260 0.59 -1.15 14.81
CA VAL A 260 -0.68 -1.15 15.55
C VAL A 260 -0.44 -1.25 17.05
N ASN A 261 0.40 -2.18 17.51
CA ASN A 261 0.74 -2.31 18.93
C ASN A 261 1.40 -1.04 19.49
N ARG A 262 2.28 -0.41 18.71
CA ARG A 262 2.96 0.83 19.11
C ARG A 262 1.99 2.00 19.22
N ILE A 263 1.11 2.18 18.23
CA ILE A 263 0.27 3.38 18.07
C ILE A 263 -1.01 3.24 18.89
N CYS A 264 -1.70 2.10 18.78
CA CYS A 264 -3.01 1.88 19.39
C CYS A 264 -2.93 1.05 20.70
N GLY A 265 -1.75 0.55 21.08
CA GLY A 265 -1.53 -0.19 22.32
C GLY A 265 -1.85 0.61 23.60
N PRO A 266 -1.55 1.93 23.69
CA PRO A 266 -2.00 2.74 24.83
C PRO A 266 -3.53 2.74 24.99
N TRP A 267 -4.26 2.94 23.89
CA TRP A 267 -5.73 2.90 23.87
C TRP A 267 -6.26 1.52 24.32
N LEU A 268 -5.62 0.43 23.86
CA LEU A 268 -5.99 -0.93 24.28
C LEU A 268 -5.85 -1.12 25.79
N LYS A 269 -4.75 -0.66 26.39
CA LYS A 269 -4.49 -0.83 27.83
C LYS A 269 -5.49 -0.08 28.69
N GLU A 270 -5.95 1.08 28.22
CA GLU A 270 -6.95 1.89 28.89
C GLU A 270 -8.34 1.23 28.85
N ASN A 271 -8.73 0.70 27.69
CA ASN A 271 -10.09 0.21 27.46
C ASN A 271 -10.27 -1.29 27.75
N PHE A 272 -9.20 -2.08 27.69
CA PHE A 272 -9.19 -3.51 28.00
C PHE A 272 -8.03 -3.86 28.94
N PRO A 273 -8.14 -3.55 30.25
CA PRO A 273 -7.07 -3.80 31.21
C PRO A 273 -6.65 -5.28 31.23
N GLY A 274 -5.34 -5.52 31.12
CA GLY A 274 -4.76 -6.87 31.13
C GLY A 274 -4.74 -7.58 29.77
N GLN A 275 -5.30 -6.98 28.71
CA GLN A 275 -5.11 -7.49 27.35
C GLN A 275 -3.73 -7.08 26.81
N GLU A 276 -3.06 -8.04 26.20
CA GLU A 276 -1.83 -7.79 25.45
C GLU A 276 -2.16 -7.29 24.04
N GLY A 277 -1.16 -6.68 23.37
CA GLY A 277 -1.31 -6.31 21.97
C GLY A 277 -1.36 -7.54 21.06
N ILE A 278 -1.44 -7.30 19.75
CA ILE A 278 -1.43 -8.35 18.73
C ILE A 278 -0.16 -9.20 18.90
N ASP A 279 -0.33 -10.51 19.09
CA ASP A 279 0.78 -11.46 19.07
C ASP A 279 1.38 -11.52 17.65
N LEU A 280 2.71 -11.37 17.58
CA LEU A 280 3.46 -11.33 16.33
C LEU A 280 3.83 -12.73 15.82
N GLU A 281 3.82 -13.73 16.71
CA GLU A 281 4.11 -15.12 16.39
C GLU A 281 2.83 -15.90 16.05
N GLU A 282 1.68 -15.47 16.57
CA GLU A 282 0.39 -16.05 16.24
C GLU A 282 0.03 -15.80 14.76
N GLU A 283 -0.55 -16.82 14.12
CA GLU A 283 -1.04 -16.67 12.77
C GLU A 283 -2.20 -15.64 12.73
N LYS A 284 -2.14 -14.75 11.75
CA LYS A 284 -3.11 -13.66 11.52
C LYS A 284 -4.58 -14.12 11.62
N ALA A 285 -4.91 -15.31 11.13
CA ALA A 285 -6.28 -15.85 11.17
C ALA A 285 -6.83 -16.04 12.59
N TYR A 286 -5.95 -16.27 13.57
CA TYR A 286 -6.31 -16.53 14.96
C TYR A 286 -6.12 -15.30 15.86
N GLY A 287 -5.09 -14.49 15.59
CA GLY A 287 -4.71 -13.34 16.44
C GLY A 287 -5.22 -11.96 16.02
N ARG A 288 -6.05 -11.85 14.97
CA ARG A 288 -6.54 -10.56 14.42
C ARG A 288 -8.02 -10.57 14.05
N GLY A 289 -8.49 -9.47 13.48
CA GLY A 289 -9.89 -9.28 13.11
C GLY A 289 -10.81 -9.32 14.33
N PRO A 290 -11.94 -10.04 14.28
CA PRO A 290 -12.88 -10.10 15.39
C PRO A 290 -12.37 -10.90 16.60
N ARG A 291 -11.24 -11.64 16.46
CA ARG A 291 -10.71 -12.51 17.53
C ARG A 291 -9.80 -11.79 18.53
N HIS A 292 -9.44 -10.55 18.26
CA HIS A 292 -8.65 -9.72 19.17
C HIS A 292 -9.39 -8.39 19.43
N PRO A 293 -9.49 -7.93 20.69
CA PRO A 293 -10.30 -6.76 21.06
C PRO A 293 -9.87 -5.49 20.33
N LEU A 294 -8.57 -5.20 20.29
CA LEU A 294 -8.06 -4.03 19.57
C LEU A 294 -8.41 -4.04 18.08
N THR A 295 -8.13 -5.13 17.37
CA THR A 295 -8.38 -5.18 15.93
C THR A 295 -9.87 -5.17 15.60
N LEU A 296 -10.72 -5.77 16.45
CA LEU A 296 -12.17 -5.69 16.29
C LEU A 296 -12.66 -4.25 16.41
N VAL A 297 -12.19 -3.50 17.41
CA VAL A 297 -12.52 -2.07 17.54
C VAL A 297 -12.05 -1.29 16.32
N LEU A 298 -10.81 -1.51 15.88
CA LEU A 298 -10.21 -0.78 14.76
C LEU A 298 -10.96 -0.99 13.44
N ILE A 299 -11.42 -2.21 13.14
CA ILE A 299 -12.17 -2.51 11.90
C ILE A 299 -13.67 -2.22 12.00
N ALA A 300 -14.21 -1.99 13.20
CA ALA A 300 -15.62 -1.73 13.39
C ALA A 300 -15.96 -0.25 13.13
N PRO A 301 -17.20 0.06 12.70
CA PRO A 301 -17.72 1.41 12.68
C PRO A 301 -17.69 2.06 14.08
N PRO A 302 -17.43 3.37 14.20
CA PRO A 302 -17.31 4.06 15.48
C PRO A 302 -18.49 3.86 16.44
N ARG A 303 -19.71 3.80 15.90
CA ARG A 303 -20.93 3.56 16.71
C ARG A 303 -20.90 2.25 17.50
N LEU A 304 -20.13 1.24 17.07
CA LEU A 304 -20.02 -0.05 17.76
C LEU A 304 -18.91 -0.07 18.81
N CYS A 305 -17.97 0.89 18.81
CA CYS A 305 -16.79 0.82 19.67
C CYS A 305 -17.15 0.80 21.16
N LYS A 306 -18.14 1.61 21.59
CA LYS A 306 -18.61 1.61 22.98
C LYS A 306 -19.21 0.25 23.38
N ASP A 307 -19.96 -0.38 22.49
CA ASP A 307 -20.56 -1.70 22.73
C ASP A 307 -19.50 -2.81 22.77
N ILE A 308 -18.45 -2.71 21.93
CA ILE A 308 -17.33 -3.65 21.93
C ILE A 308 -16.53 -3.55 23.23
N VAL A 309 -16.25 -2.34 23.71
CA VAL A 309 -15.57 -2.14 25.00
C VAL A 309 -16.40 -2.68 26.17
N LYS A 310 -17.72 -2.50 26.11
CA LYS A 310 -18.64 -2.99 27.14
C LYS A 310 -18.79 -4.51 27.16
N ASP A 311 -18.93 -5.15 25.99
CA ASP A 311 -19.16 -6.59 25.87
C ASP A 311 -18.52 -7.17 24.60
N TYR A 312 -17.19 -7.27 24.65
CA TYR A 312 -16.37 -7.80 23.57
C TYR A 312 -16.81 -9.18 23.10
N ASN A 313 -17.06 -10.12 24.02
CA ASN A 313 -17.37 -11.51 23.67
C ASN A 313 -18.70 -11.63 22.92
N SER A 314 -19.72 -10.89 23.34
CA SER A 314 -21.02 -10.88 22.65
C SER A 314 -20.90 -10.30 21.25
N ILE A 315 -20.25 -9.15 21.10
CA ILE A 315 -20.08 -8.51 19.78
C ILE A 315 -19.21 -9.38 18.87
N ARG A 316 -18.07 -9.87 19.36
CA ARG A 316 -17.21 -10.84 18.65
C ARG A 316 -18.01 -12.01 18.10
N ASN A 317 -18.82 -12.65 18.93
CA ASN A 317 -19.58 -13.83 18.51
C ASN A 317 -20.64 -13.49 17.46
N LYS A 318 -21.27 -12.30 17.54
CA LYS A 318 -22.19 -11.81 16.50
C LYS A 318 -21.48 -11.53 15.18
N VAL A 319 -20.28 -10.95 15.21
CA VAL A 319 -19.47 -10.71 14.01
C VAL A 319 -19.03 -12.03 13.38
N ILE A 320 -18.45 -12.95 14.17
CA ILE A 320 -17.98 -14.26 13.68
C ILE A 320 -19.13 -15.11 13.11
N SER A 321 -20.33 -15.04 13.72
CA SER A 321 -21.51 -15.77 13.23
C SER A 321 -22.22 -15.09 12.05
N GLY A 322 -21.74 -13.93 11.59
CA GLY A 322 -22.37 -13.16 10.51
C GLY A 322 -23.68 -12.45 10.91
N LYS A 323 -24.07 -12.48 12.19
CA LYS A 323 -25.25 -11.78 12.71
C LYS A 323 -25.07 -10.27 12.82
N LEU A 324 -23.81 -9.82 12.84
CA LEU A 324 -23.43 -8.41 12.79
C LEU A 324 -22.31 -8.26 11.75
N PRO A 325 -22.63 -8.21 10.45
CA PRO A 325 -21.63 -8.14 9.41
C PRO A 325 -20.93 -6.78 9.42
N LEU A 326 -19.60 -6.79 9.26
CA LEU A 326 -18.81 -5.59 9.03
C LEU A 326 -18.64 -5.43 7.52
N THR A 327 -19.60 -4.77 6.86
CA THR A 327 -19.74 -4.76 5.39
C THR A 327 -18.77 -3.83 4.68
N GLY A 328 -18.17 -2.88 5.40
CA GLY A 328 -17.36 -1.81 4.80
C GLY A 328 -18.18 -0.63 4.25
N GLU A 329 -19.50 -0.62 4.46
CA GLU A 329 -20.37 0.52 4.12
C GLU A 329 -20.19 1.70 5.07
N GLU A 330 -19.70 1.44 6.28
CA GLU A 330 -19.38 2.46 7.28
C GLU A 330 -17.87 2.53 7.50
N PHE A 331 -17.35 3.74 7.69
CA PHE A 331 -15.93 3.96 7.89
C PHE A 331 -15.44 3.34 9.21
N PRO A 332 -14.38 2.51 9.18
CA PRO A 332 -13.84 1.86 10.38
C PRO A 332 -13.07 2.84 11.28
N MET A 333 -13.04 2.54 12.58
CA MET A 333 -12.42 3.41 13.60
C MET A 333 -10.95 3.73 13.34
N PHE A 334 -10.17 2.83 12.70
CA PHE A 334 -8.75 3.07 12.45
C PHE A 334 -8.45 4.28 11.54
N LEU A 335 -9.45 4.79 10.83
CA LEU A 335 -9.33 5.98 9.99
C LEU A 335 -9.20 7.27 10.82
N TYR A 336 -9.77 7.28 12.02
CA TYR A 336 -9.87 8.46 12.87
C TYR A 336 -8.60 8.63 13.70
N ARG A 337 -8.09 9.86 13.76
CA ARG A 337 -6.95 10.18 14.62
C ARG A 337 -7.27 9.88 16.07
N ASP A 338 -6.31 9.24 16.75
CA ASP A 338 -6.42 8.86 18.17
C ASP A 338 -7.65 8.01 18.51
N MET A 339 -8.29 7.41 17.50
CA MET A 339 -9.58 6.72 17.62
C MET A 339 -10.68 7.62 18.21
N ASP A 340 -10.63 8.91 17.88
CA ASP A 340 -11.55 9.93 18.34
C ASP A 340 -12.57 10.24 17.24
N TYR A 341 -13.82 9.85 17.48
CA TYR A 341 -14.94 10.03 16.56
C TYR A 341 -15.99 10.93 17.21
N ASP A 342 -16.32 12.02 16.52
CA ASP A 342 -17.38 12.93 16.90
C ASP A 342 -18.67 12.59 16.11
N PRO A 343 -19.77 12.15 16.76
CA PRO A 343 -21.03 11.90 16.07
C PRO A 343 -21.70 13.17 15.53
N ASP A 344 -21.36 14.36 16.07
CA ASP A 344 -21.88 15.64 15.61
C ASP A 344 -21.04 16.22 14.44
N ASP A 345 -19.80 15.74 14.29
CA ASP A 345 -18.89 16.05 13.17
C ASP A 345 -18.17 14.77 12.68
N PRO A 346 -18.84 13.93 11.85
CA PRO A 346 -18.28 12.64 11.42
C PRO A 346 -17.00 12.73 10.59
N GLU A 347 -16.66 13.90 10.07
CA GLU A 347 -15.43 14.14 9.29
C GLU A 347 -14.27 14.59 10.19
N TYR A 348 -14.56 14.94 11.46
CA TYR A 348 -13.56 15.27 12.45
C TYR A 348 -12.53 14.16 12.56
N GLN A 349 -11.27 14.50 12.26
CA GLN A 349 -10.13 13.59 12.32
C GLN A 349 -10.18 12.36 11.40
N LEU A 350 -11.14 12.32 10.47
CA LEU A 350 -11.27 11.24 9.50
C LEU A 350 -10.06 11.20 8.55
N CYS A 351 -9.61 10.00 8.19
CA CYS A 351 -8.51 9.74 7.26
C CYS A 351 -7.13 10.34 7.63
N ILE A 352 -6.91 10.75 8.89
CA ILE A 352 -5.65 11.38 9.34
C ILE A 352 -5.06 10.74 10.60
N SER A 353 -5.31 9.45 10.80
CA SER A 353 -4.72 8.69 11.90
C SER A 353 -3.22 8.46 11.73
N GLU A 354 -2.48 8.40 12.86
CA GLU A 354 -1.04 8.12 12.86
C GLU A 354 -0.72 6.73 12.27
N LEU A 355 -1.69 5.81 12.35
CA LEU A 355 -1.61 4.50 11.72
C LEU A 355 -1.53 4.62 10.20
N LEU A 356 -2.40 5.44 9.59
CA LEU A 356 -2.39 5.70 8.15
C LEU A 356 -1.08 6.35 7.71
N PHE A 357 -0.61 7.40 8.39
CA PHE A 357 0.67 8.04 8.05
C PHE A 357 1.85 7.06 8.17
N THR A 358 1.84 6.19 9.18
CA THR A 358 2.89 5.19 9.39
C THR A 358 2.91 4.15 8.26
N PHE A 359 1.75 3.62 7.88
CA PHE A 359 1.64 2.65 6.79
C PHE A 359 1.98 3.28 5.43
N TRP A 360 1.51 4.49 5.16
CA TRP A 360 1.83 5.19 3.93
C TRP A 360 3.34 5.41 3.81
N ARG A 361 4.00 5.87 4.88
CA ARG A 361 5.46 6.02 4.91
C ARG A 361 6.16 4.70 4.61
N HIS A 362 5.68 3.59 5.16
CA HIS A 362 6.24 2.27 4.88
C HIS A 362 6.14 1.90 3.39
N LEU A 363 4.96 2.12 2.79
CA LEU A 363 4.66 1.75 1.40
C LEU A 363 5.38 2.63 0.38
N PHE A 364 5.35 3.94 0.60
CA PHE A 364 5.76 4.91 -0.41
C PHE A 364 7.17 5.46 -0.20
N THR A 365 7.71 5.40 1.02
CA THR A 365 9.07 5.88 1.31
C THR A 365 9.99 4.71 1.66
N ALA A 366 10.09 4.34 2.94
CA ALA A 366 10.86 3.19 3.37
C ALA A 366 10.39 2.74 4.77
N PRO A 367 10.56 1.46 5.14
CA PRO A 367 10.28 1.01 6.50
C PRO A 367 11.01 1.81 7.59
N SER A 368 12.21 2.33 7.29
CA SER A 368 13.01 3.14 8.22
C SER A 368 12.42 4.52 8.52
N SER A 369 11.60 5.09 7.64
CA SER A 369 10.99 6.42 7.85
C SER A 369 9.83 6.40 8.85
N THR A 370 9.31 5.21 9.17
CA THR A 370 8.24 4.99 10.18
C THR A 370 8.67 5.27 11.62
N LYS A 371 9.96 5.56 11.84
CA LYS A 371 10.55 5.97 13.13
C LYS A 371 10.57 7.48 13.35
N ALA A 372 10.31 8.29 12.32
CA ALA A 372 10.21 9.74 12.48
C ALA A 372 9.00 10.04 13.38
N GLN A 373 9.28 10.61 14.57
CA GLN A 373 8.28 10.87 15.60
C GLN A 373 7.61 12.25 15.41
N ILE A 374 8.20 13.11 14.59
CA ILE A 374 7.71 14.47 14.34
C ILE A 374 7.31 14.60 12.86
N PRO A 375 6.17 15.25 12.55
CA PRO A 375 5.82 15.64 11.18
C PRO A 375 6.98 16.42 10.55
N GLY A 376 7.36 16.08 9.31
CA GLY A 376 8.51 16.71 8.66
C GLY A 376 9.90 16.27 9.16
N GLU A 377 10.03 15.18 9.92
CA GLU A 377 11.33 14.52 10.18
C GLU A 377 11.62 13.34 9.22
N ALA A 378 10.82 13.18 8.15
CA ALA A 378 11.14 12.22 7.10
C ALA A 378 12.57 12.46 6.57
N SER A 379 13.25 11.40 6.12
CA SER A 379 14.61 11.48 5.56
C SER A 379 14.74 12.68 4.61
N LYS A 380 15.76 13.53 4.80
CA LYS A 380 16.06 14.72 3.97
C LYS A 380 16.14 14.44 2.47
N LYS A 381 16.29 13.17 2.09
CA LYS A 381 16.22 12.72 0.70
C LYS A 381 14.98 11.85 0.52
N PRO A 382 14.15 12.12 -0.51
CA PRO A 382 13.08 11.19 -0.87
C PRO A 382 13.71 9.83 -1.16
N VAL A 383 13.05 8.76 -0.71
CA VAL A 383 13.45 7.37 -0.92
C VAL A 383 12.24 6.55 -1.37
N GLY A 384 12.48 5.35 -1.92
CA GLY A 384 11.43 4.42 -2.35
C GLY A 384 10.54 4.98 -3.45
N GLN A 385 9.24 4.67 -3.41
CA GLN A 385 8.28 5.04 -4.44
C GLN A 385 8.18 6.56 -4.62
N VAL A 386 8.30 7.35 -3.55
CA VAL A 386 8.30 8.81 -3.67
C VAL A 386 9.45 9.30 -4.55
N ALA A 387 10.67 8.78 -4.33
CA ALA A 387 11.84 9.14 -5.13
C ALA A 387 11.75 8.61 -6.56
N LEU A 388 11.39 7.33 -6.70
CA LEU A 388 11.26 6.66 -8.00
C LEU A 388 10.24 7.34 -8.90
N ASN A 389 9.18 7.90 -8.30
CA ASN A 389 8.07 8.52 -9.02
C ASN A 389 8.10 10.05 -8.96
N LYS A 390 9.18 10.67 -8.45
CA LYS A 390 9.39 12.12 -8.34
C LYS A 390 8.17 12.88 -7.79
N ARG A 391 7.43 12.29 -6.85
CA ARG A 391 6.21 12.89 -6.30
C ARG A 391 6.56 13.95 -5.27
N THR A 392 5.83 15.06 -5.31
CA THR A 392 5.92 16.17 -4.34
C THR A 392 4.69 16.28 -3.45
N GLU A 393 3.63 15.53 -3.76
CA GLU A 393 2.33 15.57 -3.09
C GLU A 393 1.77 14.15 -2.93
N VAL A 394 0.95 13.96 -1.89
CA VAL A 394 0.23 12.72 -1.60
C VAL A 394 -1.02 12.65 -2.50
N PRO A 395 -1.12 11.69 -3.43
CA PRO A 395 -2.34 11.52 -4.23
C PRO A 395 -3.44 10.83 -3.40
N PRO A 396 -4.73 11.21 -3.55
CA PRO A 396 -5.85 10.59 -2.83
C PRO A 396 -5.90 9.06 -2.94
N GLY A 397 -5.65 8.52 -4.14
CA GLY A 397 -5.64 7.07 -4.36
C GLY A 397 -4.59 6.33 -3.52
N SER A 398 -3.49 6.99 -3.12
CA SER A 398 -2.50 6.43 -2.20
C SER A 398 -2.96 6.37 -0.75
N ILE A 399 -3.79 7.32 -0.32
CA ILE A 399 -4.43 7.31 1.01
C ILE A 399 -5.42 6.16 1.05
N CYS A 400 -6.24 6.02 0.01
CA CYS A 400 -7.21 4.94 -0.13
C CYS A 400 -6.50 3.57 -0.16
N TYR A 401 -5.44 3.42 -0.96
CA TYR A 401 -4.67 2.17 -1.01
C TYR A 401 -4.05 1.83 0.35
N THR A 402 -3.46 2.82 1.02
CA THR A 402 -2.91 2.64 2.38
C THR A 402 -3.97 2.16 3.34
N THR A 403 -5.17 2.73 3.28
CA THR A 403 -6.32 2.34 4.11
C THR A 403 -6.68 0.87 3.92
N ILE A 404 -6.76 0.40 2.67
CA ILE A 404 -7.01 -1.03 2.38
C ILE A 404 -5.88 -1.91 2.92
N VAL A 405 -4.63 -1.48 2.81
CA VAL A 405 -3.49 -2.24 3.34
C VAL A 405 -3.51 -2.30 4.88
N VAL A 406 -3.93 -1.22 5.56
CA VAL A 406 -4.15 -1.21 7.01
C VAL A 406 -5.25 -2.19 7.37
N TRP A 407 -6.44 -2.08 6.78
CA TRP A 407 -7.56 -3.00 6.98
C TRP A 407 -7.13 -4.46 6.77
N TRP A 408 -6.45 -4.73 5.65
CA TRP A 408 -5.93 -6.06 5.36
C TRP A 408 -4.98 -6.51 6.46
N THR A 409 -4.11 -5.66 6.97
CA THR A 409 -3.14 -6.05 7.99
C THR A 409 -3.80 -6.44 9.31
N ILE A 410 -4.91 -5.79 9.68
CA ILE A 410 -5.57 -5.98 10.98
C ILE A 410 -6.79 -6.92 10.95
N CYS A 411 -7.29 -7.31 9.76
CA CYS A 411 -8.30 -8.35 9.64
C CYS A 411 -7.70 -9.75 9.84
N GLU A 412 -8.55 -10.78 9.87
CA GLU A 412 -8.18 -12.19 10.03
C GLU A 412 -7.89 -12.89 8.68
N LEU A 413 -8.15 -12.23 7.56
CA LEU A 413 -8.16 -12.89 6.25
C LEU A 413 -6.75 -13.24 5.77
N MET A 414 -6.57 -14.44 5.20
CA MET A 414 -5.26 -14.88 4.71
C MET A 414 -5.13 -14.78 3.18
N ASN A 415 -6.25 -14.72 2.46
CA ASN A 415 -6.30 -14.61 1.01
C ASN A 415 -6.93 -13.27 0.59
N TRP A 416 -6.16 -12.43 -0.10
CA TRP A 416 -6.61 -11.11 -0.55
C TRP A 416 -7.90 -11.13 -1.37
N LYS A 417 -8.14 -12.21 -2.12
CA LYS A 417 -9.36 -12.35 -2.93
C LYS A 417 -10.63 -12.57 -2.10
N HIS A 418 -10.48 -13.02 -0.86
CA HIS A 418 -11.59 -13.23 0.05
C HIS A 418 -11.82 -11.97 0.87
N THR A 419 -13.08 -11.65 1.12
CA THR A 419 -13.43 -10.47 1.91
C THR A 419 -14.39 -10.75 3.06
N ASN A 420 -14.91 -11.98 3.18
CA ASN A 420 -15.78 -12.43 4.27
C ASN A 420 -16.94 -11.46 4.59
N GLY A 421 -17.60 -10.95 3.54
CA GLY A 421 -18.73 -10.01 3.67
C GLY A 421 -18.33 -8.53 3.67
N PHE A 422 -17.05 -8.20 3.72
CA PHE A 422 -16.56 -6.83 3.54
C PHE A 422 -16.48 -6.50 2.04
N ASP A 423 -17.22 -5.52 1.55
CA ASP A 423 -17.12 -5.10 0.15
C ASP A 423 -15.92 -4.16 -0.02
N ARG A 424 -14.72 -4.75 -0.16
CA ARG A 424 -13.46 -4.01 -0.24
C ARG A 424 -13.44 -3.01 -1.39
N ASP A 425 -14.06 -3.35 -2.51
CA ASP A 425 -14.03 -2.52 -3.70
C ASP A 425 -14.96 -1.31 -3.52
N LYS A 426 -16.20 -1.51 -3.04
CA LYS A 426 -17.07 -0.38 -2.65
C LYS A 426 -16.48 0.48 -1.54
N PHE A 427 -15.81 -0.13 -0.57
CA PHE A 427 -15.15 0.60 0.50
C PHE A 427 -14.02 1.49 -0.05
N TYR A 428 -13.22 0.98 -1.01
CA TYR A 428 -12.21 1.78 -1.69
C TYR A 428 -12.82 2.94 -2.47
N ASP A 429 -13.89 2.68 -3.23
CA ASP A 429 -14.58 3.70 -4.02
C ASP A 429 -15.16 4.78 -3.10
N SER A 430 -15.78 4.39 -1.98
CA SER A 430 -16.31 5.32 -0.97
C SER A 430 -15.21 6.18 -0.33
N LEU A 431 -14.01 5.63 -0.12
CA LEU A 431 -12.86 6.41 0.36
C LEU A 431 -12.38 7.40 -0.69
N LEU A 432 -12.39 7.02 -1.96
CA LEU A 432 -11.94 7.88 -3.05
C LEU A 432 -12.93 9.03 -3.27
N ASP A 433 -14.22 8.75 -3.15
CA ASP A 433 -15.31 9.73 -3.25
C ASP A 433 -15.20 10.84 -2.20
N LEU A 434 -14.64 10.56 -1.00
CA LEU A 434 -14.34 11.59 0.01
C LEU A 434 -13.42 12.70 -0.53
N PHE A 435 -12.58 12.40 -1.51
CA PHE A 435 -11.63 13.34 -2.10
C PHE A 435 -12.08 13.88 -3.47
N SER A 436 -13.33 13.63 -3.87
CA SER A 436 -13.84 13.98 -5.21
C SER A 436 -14.08 15.49 -5.38
N ASP A 437 -14.53 16.18 -4.33
CA ASP A 437 -14.68 17.64 -4.31
C ASP A 437 -13.37 18.30 -3.89
N VAL A 438 -12.55 18.67 -4.88
CA VAL A 438 -11.27 19.34 -4.67
C VAL A 438 -11.41 20.71 -4.01
N ASP A 439 -12.61 21.30 -4.02
CA ASP A 439 -12.86 22.61 -3.43
C ASP A 439 -13.31 22.57 -1.98
N ASP A 440 -13.73 21.39 -1.51
CA ASP A 440 -14.15 21.15 -0.15
C ASP A 440 -13.04 21.53 0.87
N PRO A 441 -13.36 22.35 1.90
CA PRO A 441 -12.40 22.71 2.95
C PRO A 441 -11.78 21.52 3.67
N TRP A 442 -12.54 20.46 3.93
CA TRP A 442 -12.05 19.24 4.56
C TRP A 442 -11.04 18.51 3.66
N VAL A 443 -11.31 18.42 2.36
CA VAL A 443 -10.38 17.80 1.38
C VAL A 443 -9.06 18.57 1.35
N LYS A 444 -9.12 19.90 1.25
CA LYS A 444 -7.94 20.77 1.25
C LYS A 444 -7.12 20.64 2.54
N ASP A 445 -7.77 20.70 3.71
CA ASP A 445 -7.09 20.57 5.00
C ASP A 445 -6.47 19.17 5.17
N THR A 446 -7.22 18.12 4.83
CA THR A 446 -6.77 16.73 4.91
C THR A 446 -5.55 16.49 4.03
N LEU A 447 -5.58 16.87 2.75
CA LEU A 447 -4.44 16.72 1.86
C LEU A 447 -3.24 17.57 2.28
N ALA A 448 -3.45 18.78 2.82
CA ALA A 448 -2.39 19.60 3.37
C ALA A 448 -1.71 18.92 4.57
N ARG A 449 -2.48 18.30 5.48
CA ARG A 449 -1.93 17.50 6.58
C ARG A 449 -1.15 16.30 6.05
N TRP A 450 -1.69 15.54 5.10
CA TRP A 450 -0.98 14.43 4.48
C TRP A 450 0.36 14.86 3.88
N ASN A 451 0.38 15.96 3.13
CA ASN A 451 1.61 16.53 2.60
C ASN A 451 2.59 16.93 3.70
N HIS A 452 2.11 17.53 4.80
CA HIS A 452 2.95 17.90 5.93
C HIS A 452 3.58 16.71 6.68
N TYR A 453 2.83 15.61 6.84
CA TYR A 453 3.28 14.42 7.58
C TYR A 453 4.14 13.48 6.72
N CYS A 454 3.83 13.37 5.43
CA CYS A 454 4.45 12.41 4.51
C CYS A 454 5.60 13.01 3.71
N TYR A 455 5.49 14.29 3.36
CA TYR A 455 6.54 15.05 2.70
C TYR A 455 7.16 16.03 3.69
N LEU A 456 8.46 16.26 3.52
CA LEU A 456 9.07 17.40 4.19
C LEU A 456 8.37 18.65 3.70
N SER A 457 8.04 19.56 4.62
CA SER A 457 7.85 20.96 4.29
C SER A 457 9.14 21.46 3.64
N ASN A 458 9.24 21.29 2.32
CA ASN A 458 9.93 22.26 1.50
C ASN A 458 9.27 23.59 1.89
N HIS A 459 10.09 24.50 2.40
CA HIS A 459 9.71 25.88 2.62
C HIS A 459 8.70 26.33 1.57
N ILE A 460 7.65 27.02 2.04
CA ILE A 460 7.06 28.18 1.37
C ILE A 460 7.61 28.32 -0.05
N LEU A 461 6.82 27.93 -1.05
CA LEU A 461 7.07 28.29 -2.44
C LEU A 461 7.12 29.83 -2.53
N ASN A 462 8.31 30.37 -2.28
CA ASN A 462 8.76 31.71 -2.56
C ASN A 462 10.25 31.61 -2.81
N LYS A 463 10.61 31.19 -4.02
CA LYS A 463 11.65 31.79 -4.83
C LYS A 463 11.32 31.63 -6.30
#